data_AF-A0A3C1MWK4-F1
#
_entry.id   AF-A0A3C1MWK4-F1
#
_cell.length_a   1.000
_cell.length_b   1.000
_cell.length_c   1.000
_cell.angle_alpha   90.00
_cell.angle_beta   90.00
_cell.angle_gamma   90.00
#
_symmetry.space_group_name_H-M   'P 1'
#
loop_
_entity.id
_entity.type
_entity.pdbx_description
1 polymer ?
#
loop_
_entity_poly.entity_id
_entity_poly.type
_entity_poly.pdbx_seq_one_letter_code
_entity_poly.pdbx_strand_id
1 'polypeptide(L)'
;MVLATDKDAHQDRTELRIKDMHAKLKITPSEEGQWGKVADAMRDDAKNMDSLIQARLEHAKGMTAIDDLKSYSEITEARAEAVKKLIPVFSDLYVSMSDAQKKEADTLFRYGNHKPGHKLSKTK
;
A
#
# COMPACT_ATOMS: atom_id res chain seq x y z
N MET A 1 -11.43 20.60 -11.00
CA MET A 1 -11.90 20.28 -9.64
C MET A 1 -11.89 18.78 -9.32
N VAL A 2 -11.88 17.87 -10.31
CA VAL A 2 -11.86 16.41 -10.11
C VAL A 2 -10.54 15.87 -9.49
N LEU A 3 -9.39 16.50 -9.79
CA LEU A 3 -8.08 16.05 -9.29
C LEU A 3 -7.90 16.20 -7.78
N ALA A 4 -8.53 17.21 -7.16
CA ALA A 4 -8.47 17.40 -5.71
C ALA A 4 -9.29 16.34 -4.97
N THR A 5 -10.50 16.04 -5.46
CA THR A 5 -11.38 15.02 -4.87
C THR A 5 -10.80 13.61 -4.96
N ASP A 6 -10.05 13.30 -6.02
CA ASP A 6 -9.38 12.01 -6.14
C ASP A 6 -8.22 11.90 -5.14
N LYS A 7 -7.37 12.91 -5.03
CA LYS A 7 -6.28 12.92 -4.04
C LYS A 7 -6.80 12.73 -2.62
N ASP A 8 -7.87 13.43 -2.26
CA ASP A 8 -8.49 13.32 -0.93
C ASP A 8 -9.02 11.89 -0.69
N ALA A 9 -9.69 11.29 -1.68
CA ALA A 9 -10.17 9.90 -1.57
C ALA A 9 -9.03 8.87 -1.48
N HIS A 10 -7.88 9.12 -2.11
CA HIS A 10 -6.69 8.27 -2.01
C HIS A 10 -6.03 8.35 -0.63
N GLN A 11 -5.92 9.56 -0.07
CA GLN A 11 -5.45 9.77 1.29
C GLN A 11 -6.37 9.10 2.30
N ASP A 12 -7.69 9.27 2.15
CA ASP A 12 -8.69 8.62 3.01
C ASP A 12 -8.57 7.10 2.98
N ARG A 13 -8.38 6.50 1.80
CA ARG A 13 -8.14 5.04 1.68
C ARG A 13 -6.86 4.60 2.36
N THR A 14 -5.80 5.41 2.28
CA THR A 14 -4.52 5.13 2.95
C THR A 14 -4.68 5.14 4.47
N GLU A 15 -5.32 6.17 5.02
CA GLU A 15 -5.57 6.25 6.46
C GLU A 15 -6.51 5.14 6.95
N LEU A 16 -7.53 4.79 6.17
CA LEU A 16 -8.40 3.64 6.48
C LEU A 16 -7.62 2.33 6.55
N ARG A 17 -6.71 2.11 5.60
CA ARG A 17 -5.85 0.92 5.59
C ARG A 17 -4.89 0.90 6.78
N ILE A 18 -4.26 2.03 7.10
CA ILE A 18 -3.39 2.18 8.29
C ILE A 18 -4.20 1.83 9.55
N LYS A 19 -5.38 2.43 9.72
CA LYS A 19 -6.24 2.16 10.88
C LYS A 19 -6.69 0.70 10.98
N ASP A 20 -7.08 0.09 9.86
CA ASP A 20 -7.50 -1.31 9.82
C ASP A 20 -6.34 -2.26 10.16
N MET A 21 -5.14 -2.01 9.62
CA MET A 21 -3.95 -2.79 9.94
C MET A 21 -3.55 -2.65 11.42
N HIS A 22 -3.55 -1.43 11.96
CA HIS A 22 -3.29 -1.17 13.39
C HIS A 22 -4.22 -2.00 14.29
N ALA A 23 -5.52 -1.95 14.01
CA ALA A 23 -6.53 -2.67 14.77
C ALA A 23 -6.36 -4.20 14.68
N LYS A 24 -6.12 -4.73 13.47
CA LYS A 24 -5.95 -6.18 13.26
C LYS A 24 -4.67 -6.72 13.90
N LEU A 25 -3.60 -5.93 13.87
CA LEU A 25 -2.33 -6.25 14.53
C LEU A 25 -2.36 -6.02 16.04
N LYS A 26 -3.44 -5.43 16.57
CA LYS A 26 -3.62 -5.15 18.00
C LYS A 26 -2.42 -4.43 18.59
N ILE A 27 -1.95 -3.39 17.89
CA ILE A 27 -0.79 -2.61 18.30
C ILE A 27 -0.98 -2.11 19.74
N THR A 28 0.03 -2.33 20.57
CA THR A 28 0.04 -1.97 21.98
C THR A 28 0.66 -0.58 22.18
N PRO A 29 0.43 0.08 23.34
CA PRO A 29 1.05 1.37 23.64
C PRO A 29 2.59 1.38 23.52
N SER A 30 3.25 0.26 23.82
CA SER A 30 4.70 0.11 23.67
C SER A 30 5.16 0.02 22.21
N GLU A 31 4.29 -0.40 21.31
CA GLU A 31 4.59 -0.58 19.87
C GLU A 31 4.24 0.66 19.04
N GLU A 32 3.46 1.61 19.57
CA GLU A 32 2.97 2.79 18.84
C GLU A 32 4.09 3.59 18.15
N GLY A 33 5.26 3.70 18.80
CA GLY A 33 6.42 4.38 18.21
C GLY A 33 6.96 3.69 16.96
N GLN A 34 6.95 2.35 16.93
CA GLN A 34 7.36 1.58 15.76
C GLN A 34 6.26 1.55 14.70
N TRP A 35 5.01 1.43 15.13
CA TRP A 35 3.85 1.55 14.25
C TRP A 35 3.80 2.89 13.51
N GLY A 36 4.11 4.00 14.19
CA GLY A 36 4.19 5.32 13.55
C GLY A 36 5.12 5.34 12.34
N LYS A 37 6.30 4.71 12.44
CA LYS A 37 7.24 4.61 11.31
C LYS A 37 6.69 3.78 10.15
N VAL A 38 5.95 2.71 10.45
CA VAL A 38 5.26 1.90 9.43
C VAL A 38 4.18 2.73 8.74
N ALA A 39 3.35 3.45 9.51
CA ALA A 39 2.29 4.29 8.98
C ALA A 39 2.86 5.42 8.10
N ASP A 40 3.95 6.05 8.50
CA ASP A 40 4.60 7.10 7.72
C ASP A 40 5.17 6.56 6.40
N ALA A 41 5.82 5.39 6.42
CA ALA A 41 6.28 4.74 5.19
C ALA A 41 5.11 4.43 4.23
N MET A 42 3.94 4.04 4.75
CA MET A 42 2.74 3.81 3.94
C MET A 42 2.16 5.11 3.35
N ARG A 43 2.18 6.21 4.11
CA ARG A 43 1.73 7.54 3.63
C ARG A 43 2.65 8.10 2.56
N ASP A 44 3.95 7.98 2.76
CA ASP A 44 4.95 8.44 1.79
C ASP A 44 4.85 7.67 0.48
N ASP A 45 4.67 6.34 0.54
CA ASP A 45 4.41 5.51 -0.64
C ASP A 45 3.13 5.96 -1.36
N ALA A 46 2.01 6.10 -0.64
CA ALA A 46 0.74 6.54 -1.22
C ALA A 46 0.86 7.88 -1.94
N LYS A 47 1.51 8.87 -1.31
CA LYS A 47 1.73 10.20 -1.92
C LYS A 47 2.57 10.12 -3.19
N ASN A 48 3.64 9.31 -3.19
CA ASN A 48 4.51 9.14 -4.35
C ASN A 48 3.76 8.44 -5.50
N MET A 49 3.07 7.33 -5.19
CA MET A 49 2.27 6.58 -6.14
C MET A 49 1.15 7.41 -6.75
N ASP A 50 0.44 8.21 -5.95
CA ASP A 50 -0.61 9.10 -6.44
C ASP A 50 -0.03 10.12 -7.42
N SER A 51 1.13 10.71 -7.12
CA SER A 51 1.78 11.66 -8.03
C SER A 51 2.12 11.03 -9.38
N LEU A 52 2.68 9.82 -9.38
CA LEU A 52 3.05 9.10 -10.62
C LEU A 52 1.82 8.69 -11.43
N ILE A 53 0.76 8.23 -10.75
CA ILE A 53 -0.49 7.85 -11.40
C ILE A 53 -1.17 9.07 -12.01
N GLN A 54 -1.23 10.20 -11.29
CA GLN A 54 -1.82 11.43 -11.81
C GLN A 54 -1.06 11.95 -13.03
N ALA A 55 0.29 12.00 -12.97
CA ALA A 55 1.10 12.38 -14.13
C ALA A 55 0.83 11.47 -15.34
N ARG A 56 0.72 10.15 -15.11
CA ARG A 56 0.37 9.20 -16.19
C ARG A 56 -1.02 9.50 -16.78
N LEU A 57 -2.02 9.75 -15.94
CA LEU A 57 -3.39 10.02 -16.39
C LEU A 57 -3.50 11.33 -17.17
N GLU A 58 -2.82 12.39 -16.72
CA GLU A 58 -2.80 13.70 -17.39
C GLU A 58 -2.21 13.62 -18.80
N HIS A 59 -1.19 12.78 -19.00
CA HIS A 59 -0.52 12.61 -20.28
C HIS A 59 -1.07 11.46 -21.15
N ALA A 60 -1.99 10.64 -20.62
CA ALA A 60 -2.41 9.37 -21.22
C ALA A 60 -2.87 9.47 -22.69
N LYS A 61 -3.56 10.56 -23.07
CA LYS A 61 -4.07 10.74 -24.45
C LYS A 61 -2.99 11.03 -25.49
N GLY A 62 -1.81 11.46 -25.07
CA GLY A 62 -0.71 11.88 -25.95
C GLY A 62 0.53 11.02 -25.87
N MET A 63 0.55 9.99 -25.02
CA MET A 63 1.70 9.10 -24.87
C MET A 63 1.91 8.26 -26.12
N THR A 64 3.17 8.18 -26.58
CA THR A 64 3.58 7.09 -27.47
C THR A 64 3.64 5.77 -26.70
N ALA A 65 3.75 4.64 -27.40
CA ALA A 65 3.96 3.34 -26.75
C ALA A 65 5.21 3.31 -25.86
N ILE A 66 6.26 4.06 -26.21
CA ILE A 66 7.49 4.13 -25.41
C ILE A 66 7.29 4.97 -24.14
N ASP A 67 6.52 6.04 -24.22
CA ASP A 67 6.21 6.87 -23.04
C ASP A 67 5.33 6.11 -22.04
N ASP A 68 4.38 5.32 -22.56
CA ASP A 68 3.54 4.43 -21.73
C ASP A 68 4.39 3.40 -20.97
N LEU A 69 5.36 2.76 -21.65
CA LEU A 69 6.30 1.81 -21.03
C LEU A 69 7.21 2.48 -20.00
N LYS A 70 7.72 3.70 -20.27
CA LYS A 70 8.56 4.45 -19.32
C LYS A 70 7.79 4.79 -18.05
N SER A 71 6.59 5.35 -18.17
CA SER A 71 5.76 5.65 -17.01
C SER A 71 5.40 4.39 -16.22
N TYR A 72 5.26 3.23 -16.88
CA TYR A 72 5.00 1.98 -16.19
C TYR A 72 6.25 1.49 -15.43
N SER A 73 7.45 1.67 -16.01
CA SER A 73 8.72 1.41 -15.32
C SER A 73 8.84 2.23 -14.05
N GLU A 74 8.60 3.54 -14.12
CA GLU A 74 8.68 4.46 -12.97
C GLU A 74 7.73 4.06 -11.84
N ILE A 75 6.49 3.70 -12.17
CA ILE A 75 5.49 3.17 -11.21
C ILE A 75 5.99 1.87 -10.57
N THR A 76 6.56 0.97 -11.37
CA THR A 76 7.06 -0.33 -10.90
C THR A 76 8.28 -0.16 -9.99
N GLU A 77 9.20 0.72 -10.36
CA GLU A 77 10.38 1.09 -9.56
C GLU A 77 9.97 1.73 -8.24
N ALA A 78 9.04 2.70 -8.27
CA ALA A 78 8.51 3.34 -7.08
C ALA A 78 7.90 2.31 -6.10
N ARG A 79 7.16 1.33 -6.62
CA ARG A 79 6.61 0.25 -5.80
C ARG A 79 7.70 -0.65 -5.20
N ALA A 80 8.75 -0.95 -5.95
CA ALA A 80 9.88 -1.72 -5.42
C ALA A 80 10.60 -0.95 -4.29
N GLU A 81 10.83 0.36 -4.47
CA GLU A 81 11.43 1.22 -3.46
C GLU A 81 10.55 1.36 -2.21
N ALA A 82 9.23 1.44 -2.37
CA ALA A 82 8.30 1.46 -1.24
C ALA A 82 8.42 0.19 -0.38
N VAL A 83 8.48 -0.99 -1.01
CA VAL A 83 8.67 -2.26 -0.29
C VAL A 83 10.03 -2.28 0.41
N LYS A 84 11.11 -1.85 -0.25
CA LYS A 84 12.44 -1.76 0.36
C LYS A 84 12.46 -0.87 1.61
N LYS A 85 11.73 0.24 1.59
CA LYS A 85 11.60 1.16 2.75
C LYS A 85 10.71 0.60 3.85
N LEU A 86 9.67 -0.16 3.50
CA LEU A 86 8.75 -0.75 4.47
C LEU A 86 9.38 -1.91 5.26
N ILE A 87 10.22 -2.74 4.61
CA ILE A 87 10.84 -3.91 5.23
C ILE A 87 11.53 -3.60 6.57
N PRO A 88 12.48 -2.64 6.68
CA PRO A 88 13.18 -2.41 7.93
C PRO A 88 12.25 -1.91 9.04
N VAL A 89 11.37 -0.95 8.76
CA VAL A 89 10.45 -0.40 9.79
C VAL A 89 9.43 -1.43 10.25
N PHE A 90 8.96 -2.31 9.35
CA PHE A 90 8.07 -3.39 9.72
C PHE A 90 8.81 -4.52 10.45
N SER A 91 10.08 -4.79 10.11
CA SER A 91 10.92 -5.76 10.82
C SER A 91 11.10 -5.36 12.29
N ASP A 92 11.38 -4.09 12.57
CA ASP A 92 11.51 -3.58 13.94
C ASP A 92 10.23 -3.81 14.76
N LEU A 93 9.07 -3.49 14.18
CA LEU A 93 7.76 -3.73 14.79
C LEU A 93 7.48 -5.24 14.95
N TYR A 94 7.82 -6.05 13.94
CA TYR A 94 7.53 -7.47 13.96
C TYR A 94 8.32 -8.19 15.06
N VAL A 95 9.56 -7.78 15.35
CA VAL A 95 10.35 -8.39 16.42
C VAL A 95 9.75 -8.13 17.81
N SER A 96 9.16 -6.96 18.05
CA SER A 96 8.53 -6.61 19.33
C SER A 96 7.17 -7.26 19.56
N MET A 97 6.52 -7.74 18.49
CA MET A 97 5.21 -8.39 18.55
C MET A 97 5.24 -9.72 19.30
N SER A 98 4.14 -10.00 20.00
CA SER A 98 3.82 -11.34 20.52
C SER A 98 3.61 -12.36 19.39
N ASP A 99 3.72 -13.65 19.70
CA ASP A 99 3.51 -14.73 18.72
C ASP A 99 2.12 -14.69 18.08
N ALA A 100 1.11 -14.28 18.84
CA ALA A 100 -0.25 -14.10 18.32
C ALA A 100 -0.31 -12.96 17.29
N GLN A 101 0.32 -11.82 17.57
CA GLN A 101 0.37 -10.69 16.62
C GLN A 101 1.18 -11.04 15.38
N LYS A 102 2.30 -11.75 15.52
CA LYS A 102 3.12 -12.24 14.39
C LYS A 102 2.31 -13.13 13.45
N LYS A 103 1.49 -14.04 13.98
CA LYS A 103 0.60 -14.90 13.18
C LYS A 103 -0.47 -14.09 12.42
N GLU A 104 -1.03 -13.05 13.04
CA GLU A 104 -1.97 -12.14 12.37
C GLU A 104 -1.26 -11.34 11.27
N ALA A 105 -0.07 -10.79 11.54
CA ALA A 105 0.76 -10.12 10.53
C ALA A 105 1.04 -11.03 9.33
N ASP A 106 1.52 -12.24 9.56
CA ASP A 106 1.79 -13.23 8.51
C ASP A 106 0.54 -13.52 7.67
N THR A 107 -0.62 -13.63 8.33
CA THR A 107 -1.91 -13.85 7.66
C THR A 107 -2.28 -12.67 6.78
N LEU A 108 -2.16 -11.44 7.29
CA LEU A 108 -2.46 -10.22 6.54
C LEU A 108 -1.62 -10.11 5.28
N PHE A 109 -0.31 -10.36 5.35
CA PHE A 109 0.58 -10.25 4.20
C PHE A 109 0.45 -11.44 3.23
N ARG A 110 0.08 -12.63 3.71
CA ARG A 110 -0.15 -13.81 2.86
C ARG A 110 -1.42 -13.69 2.00
N TYR A 111 -2.50 -13.14 2.57
CA TYR A 111 -3.80 -13.02 1.88
C TYR A 111 -4.03 -11.65 1.22
N GLY A 112 -3.26 -10.61 1.58
CA GLY A 112 -3.37 -9.27 1.01
C GLY A 112 -3.14 -9.17 -0.51
N ASN A 113 -2.51 -10.17 -1.12
CA ASN A 113 -2.29 -10.26 -2.58
C ASN A 113 -3.28 -11.18 -3.32
N HIS A 114 -4.23 -11.81 -2.63
CA HIS A 114 -5.27 -12.62 -3.26
C HIS A 114 -6.63 -11.94 -3.12
N LYS A 115 -7.09 -11.25 -4.17
CA LYS A 115 -8.54 -11.25 -4.40
C LYS A 115 -8.93 -12.72 -4.58
N PRO A 116 -9.89 -13.28 -3.81
CA PRO A 116 -10.44 -14.58 -4.15
C PRO A 116 -10.99 -14.45 -5.56
N GLY A 117 -10.34 -15.12 -6.51
CA GLY A 117 -10.85 -15.20 -7.87
C GLY A 117 -12.31 -15.61 -7.80
N HIS A 118 -13.17 -14.84 -8.45
CA HIS A 118 -14.56 -15.17 -8.67
C HIS A 118 -14.65 -16.66 -9.01
N LYS A 119 -15.22 -17.49 -8.13
CA LYS A 119 -15.57 -18.85 -8.50
C LYS A 119 -16.57 -18.72 -9.65
N LEU A 120 -16.11 -18.99 -10.87
CA LEU A 120 -16.99 -19.21 -12.02
C LEU A 120 -17.97 -20.31 -11.61
N SER A 121 -19.24 -19.94 -11.44
CA SER A 121 -20.30 -20.92 -11.29
C SER A 121 -20.32 -21.75 -12.57
N LYS A 122 -20.02 -23.05 -12.44
CA LYS A 122 -20.36 -24.00 -13.49
C LYS A 122 -21.87 -24.10 -13.53
N THR A 123 -22.49 -23.37 -14.46
CA THR A 123 -23.88 -23.63 -14.83
C THR A 123 -23.90 -24.87 -15.70
N LYS A 124 -24.77 -25.76 -15.29
CA LYS A 124 -25.01 -27.12 -15.76
C LYS A 124 -25.67 -27.14 -17.14
#